data_AF-A0A8S3R8Z3-F1
#
_entry.id   AF-A0A8S3R8Z3-F1
#
_cell.length_a   1.000
_cell.length_b   1.000
_cell.length_c   1.000
_cell.angle_alpha   90.00
_cell.angle_beta   90.00
_cell.angle_gamma   90.00
#
_symmetry.space_group_name_H-M   'P 1'
#
loop_
_entity.id
_entity.type
_entity.pdbx_description
1 polymer ?
#
loop_
_entity_poly.entity_id
_entity_poly.type
_entity_poly.pdbx_seq_one_letter_code
_entity_poly.pdbx_strand_id
1 'polypeptide(L)'
;MSWCSKQNQMNNLTAMDTIVSDVMIQFVLLENWSRGCNISQTGLTDFNIVCFIKGNSNLKFADFRNFTSRLSSNIKLDLFVICDNDQIRFPWPFRADKLNRIYIKNCIIKDYLTEFKNSLIDSIPDTIKYLQIENVTIIYNVRELYDSLSKANSSLTKTAECGPENAYSIIQRRTRDIFEDIHNASHFTDFFNVLTDHSHYFNIQKRTCMYNNLEVFELSGMKNLEKSSIDKIVYTDIADNLKILNFSGNGIYNSLHKLQGWRLRFPRMEYLDFSDNNIKSLPFIRDYGRHKRD
;
A
#
# COMPACT_ATOMS: atom_id res chain seq x y z
N MET A 1 35.26 35.92 15.17
CA MET A 1 34.65 34.63 14.80
C MET A 1 33.11 34.61 14.79
N SER A 2 32.38 35.68 15.17
CA SER A 2 30.89 35.65 15.20
C SER A 2 30.18 36.11 13.91
N TRP A 3 30.89 36.57 12.88
CA TRP A 3 30.30 37.04 11.63
C TRP A 3 29.92 35.91 10.65
N CYS A 4 30.73 34.85 10.53
CA CYS A 4 30.38 33.69 9.70
C CYS A 4 29.13 32.94 10.18
N SER A 5 28.84 32.98 11.49
CA SER A 5 27.65 32.36 12.07
C SER A 5 26.35 33.04 11.64
N LYS A 6 26.33 34.37 11.51
CA LYS A 6 25.11 35.11 11.13
C LYS A 6 24.82 35.03 9.63
N GLN A 7 25.86 34.98 8.81
CA GLN A 7 25.70 34.90 7.36
C GLN A 7 25.21 33.50 6.91
N ASN A 8 25.68 32.43 7.58
CA ASN A 8 25.13 31.10 7.40
C ASN A 8 23.67 30.98 7.86
N GLN A 9 23.27 31.69 8.93
CA GLN A 9 21.86 31.71 9.37
C GLN A 9 20.96 32.44 8.37
N MET A 10 21.37 33.58 7.82
CA MET A 10 20.58 34.29 6.80
C MET A 10 20.48 33.53 5.48
N ASN A 11 21.57 32.91 5.02
CA ASN A 11 21.55 32.10 3.80
C ASN A 11 20.68 30.84 3.94
N ASN A 12 20.60 30.27 5.14
CA ASN A 12 19.70 29.14 5.41
C ASN A 12 18.23 29.58 5.44
N LEU A 13 17.92 30.77 5.93
CA LEU A 13 16.55 31.32 5.92
C LEU A 13 16.07 31.58 4.48
N THR A 14 16.89 32.22 3.64
CA THR A 14 16.52 32.49 2.24
C THR A 14 16.39 31.22 1.39
N ALA A 15 17.26 30.23 1.61
CA ALA A 15 17.15 28.92 0.96
C ALA A 15 15.88 28.16 1.38
N MET A 16 15.48 28.25 2.67
CA MET A 16 14.22 27.65 3.14
C MET A 16 13.00 28.31 2.53
N ASP A 17 12.95 29.63 2.49
CA ASP A 17 11.82 30.36 1.90
C ASP A 17 11.64 30.01 0.41
N THR A 18 12.75 29.78 -0.30
CA THR A 18 12.74 29.37 -1.71
C THR A 18 12.16 27.96 -1.89
N ILE A 19 12.62 26.99 -1.08
CA ILE A 19 12.13 25.60 -1.16
C ILE A 19 10.63 25.52 -0.86
N VAL A 20 10.17 26.23 0.18
CA VAL A 20 8.76 26.25 0.57
C VAL A 20 7.91 26.88 -0.54
N SER A 21 8.37 28.02 -1.07
CA SER A 21 7.69 28.69 -2.18
C SER A 21 7.59 27.78 -3.40
N ASP A 22 8.66 27.07 -3.77
CA ASP A 22 8.67 26.19 -4.95
C ASP A 22 7.71 25.01 -4.81
N VAL A 23 7.70 24.33 -3.65
CA VAL A 23 6.78 23.21 -3.39
C VAL A 23 5.33 23.70 -3.44
N MET A 24 5.03 24.82 -2.80
CA MET A 24 3.69 25.42 -2.77
C MET A 24 3.23 25.83 -4.16
N ILE A 25 4.07 26.51 -4.95
CA ILE A 25 3.77 26.94 -6.31
C ILE A 25 3.48 25.73 -7.19
N GLN A 26 4.35 24.71 -7.17
CA GLN A 26 4.13 23.51 -7.97
C GLN A 26 2.86 22.75 -7.56
N PHE A 27 2.52 22.75 -6.28
CA PHE A 27 1.29 22.12 -5.80
C PHE A 27 0.04 22.87 -6.27
N VAL A 28 0.04 24.20 -6.25
CA VAL A 28 -1.09 25.01 -6.74
C VAL A 28 -1.38 24.74 -8.22
N LEU A 29 -0.34 24.44 -9.01
CA LEU A 29 -0.45 24.08 -10.43
C LEU A 29 -1.11 22.71 -10.68
N LEU A 30 -1.28 21.87 -9.65
CA LEU A 30 -2.09 20.65 -9.74
C LEU A 30 -3.58 21.00 -9.55
N GLU A 31 -4.22 21.55 -10.59
CA GLU A 31 -5.59 22.10 -10.49
C GLU A 31 -6.61 21.15 -9.82
N ASN A 32 -6.56 19.85 -10.10
CA ASN A 32 -7.49 18.88 -9.50
C ASN A 32 -7.18 18.56 -8.03
N TRP A 33 -5.93 18.72 -7.61
CA TRP A 33 -5.50 18.47 -6.23
C TRP A 33 -5.71 19.73 -5.39
N SER A 34 -5.36 20.91 -5.88
CA SER A 34 -5.45 22.17 -5.11
C SER A 34 -6.88 22.58 -4.75
N ARG A 35 -7.90 22.08 -5.45
CA ARG A 35 -9.32 22.34 -5.13
C ARG A 35 -9.85 21.57 -3.92
N GLY A 36 -9.23 20.46 -3.55
CA GLY A 36 -9.70 19.57 -2.47
C GLY A 36 -8.64 19.24 -1.42
N CYS A 37 -7.42 19.76 -1.59
CA CYS A 37 -6.28 19.43 -0.75
C CYS A 37 -5.57 20.66 -0.24
N ASN A 38 -5.15 20.60 1.02
CA ASN A 38 -4.26 21.57 1.64
C ASN A 38 -2.88 20.96 1.81
N ILE A 39 -1.85 21.76 1.55
CA ILE A 39 -0.46 21.40 1.80
C ILE A 39 0.08 22.25 2.96
N SER A 40 0.81 21.63 3.86
CA SER A 40 1.42 22.29 5.02
C SER A 40 2.81 21.73 5.27
N GLN A 41 3.76 22.60 5.57
CA GLN A 41 5.10 22.19 5.97
C GLN A 41 5.10 21.76 7.45
N THR A 42 5.70 20.61 7.76
CA THR A 42 5.79 20.06 9.12
C THR A 42 7.23 19.94 9.62
N GLY A 43 8.21 20.09 8.73
CA GLY A 43 9.63 20.09 9.02
C GLY A 43 10.39 20.86 7.93
N LEU A 44 11.71 20.96 8.05
CA LEU A 44 12.51 21.73 7.08
C LEU A 44 12.31 21.26 5.64
N THR A 45 12.12 19.95 5.46
CA THR A 45 11.93 19.31 4.15
C THR A 45 10.71 18.40 4.13
N ASP A 46 9.88 18.43 5.17
CA ASP A 46 8.75 17.52 5.35
C ASP A 46 7.44 18.28 5.15
N PHE A 47 6.56 17.74 4.31
CA PHE A 47 5.27 18.34 4.00
C PHE A 47 4.15 17.31 4.11
N ASN A 48 3.02 17.76 4.64
CA ASN A 48 1.78 17.02 4.66
C ASN A 48 0.83 17.58 3.61
N ILE A 49 0.22 16.68 2.83
CA ILE A 49 -0.85 16.99 1.89
C ILE A 49 -2.10 16.29 2.40
N VAL A 50 -3.11 17.06 2.78
CA VAL A 50 -4.37 16.57 3.33
C VAL A 50 -5.50 16.92 2.39
N CYS A 51 -6.12 15.91 1.83
CA CYS A 51 -7.20 15.99 0.86
C CYS A 51 -8.53 15.58 1.49
N PHE A 52 -9.53 16.46 1.41
CA PHE A 52 -10.92 16.17 1.75
C PHE A 52 -11.76 16.19 0.48
N ILE A 53 -12.00 15.00 -0.06
CA ILE A 53 -12.65 14.82 -1.35
C ILE A 53 -14.17 14.76 -1.15
N LYS A 54 -14.86 15.68 -1.82
CA LYS A 54 -16.32 15.79 -1.86
C LYS A 54 -16.79 15.95 -3.31
N GLY A 55 -17.75 15.12 -3.72
CA GLY A 55 -18.26 15.06 -5.08
C GLY A 55 -17.36 14.26 -6.02
N ASN A 56 -17.81 14.09 -7.27
CA ASN A 56 -17.19 13.27 -8.31
C ASN A 56 -15.81 13.82 -8.76
N SER A 57 -14.82 13.70 -7.88
CA SER A 57 -13.47 14.18 -8.09
C SER A 57 -12.74 13.30 -9.09
N ASN A 58 -11.98 13.92 -9.98
CA ASN A 58 -11.11 13.20 -10.92
C ASN A 58 -9.66 13.20 -10.41
N LEU A 59 -9.47 12.89 -9.13
CA LEU A 59 -8.15 12.93 -8.52
C LEU A 59 -7.36 11.69 -8.95
N LYS A 60 -6.32 11.93 -9.77
CA LYS A 60 -5.46 10.89 -10.34
C LYS A 60 -4.12 10.88 -9.64
N PHE A 61 -3.73 9.73 -9.12
CA PHE A 61 -2.44 9.55 -8.47
C PHE A 61 -1.24 9.77 -9.41
N ALA A 62 -1.40 9.53 -10.71
CA ALA A 62 -0.38 9.82 -11.72
C ALA A 62 0.00 11.32 -11.76
N ASP A 63 -0.96 12.23 -11.56
CA ASP A 63 -0.70 13.66 -11.50
C ASP A 63 0.16 14.01 -10.27
N PHE A 64 -0.14 13.39 -9.12
CA PHE A 64 0.66 13.53 -7.91
C PHE A 64 2.07 12.98 -8.07
N ARG A 65 2.23 11.79 -8.64
CA ARG A 65 3.55 11.22 -8.95
C ARG A 65 4.39 12.14 -9.85
N ASN A 66 3.76 12.77 -10.85
CA ASN A 66 4.44 13.73 -11.72
C ASN A 66 4.84 15.01 -10.98
N PHE A 67 4.07 15.42 -9.98
CA PHE A 67 4.44 16.51 -9.08
C PHE A 67 5.62 16.11 -8.20
N THR A 68 5.58 14.95 -7.55
CA THR A 68 6.66 14.56 -6.63
C THR A 68 7.99 14.37 -7.35
N SER A 69 8.00 13.89 -8.59
CA SER A 69 9.22 13.71 -9.38
C SER A 69 9.98 15.02 -9.66
N ARG A 70 9.29 16.18 -9.64
CA ARG A 70 9.87 17.50 -9.90
C ARG A 70 10.46 18.18 -8.66
N LEU A 71 10.18 17.66 -7.48
CA LEU A 71 10.67 18.23 -6.22
C LEU A 71 12.15 17.88 -5.98
N SER A 72 12.80 18.63 -5.09
CA SER A 72 14.17 18.34 -4.64
C SER A 72 14.25 17.01 -3.87
N SER A 73 15.36 16.30 -3.98
CA SER A 73 15.54 14.93 -3.45
C SER A 73 15.46 14.80 -1.92
N ASN A 74 15.68 15.90 -1.19
CA ASN A 74 15.58 15.96 0.26
C ASN A 74 14.13 16.10 0.77
N ILE A 75 13.18 16.41 -0.10
CA ILE A 75 11.77 16.57 0.27
C ILE A 75 11.15 15.23 0.64
N LYS A 76 10.30 15.23 1.66
CA LYS A 76 9.45 14.11 2.05
C LYS A 76 8.00 14.55 2.14
N LEU A 77 7.12 13.72 1.61
CA LEU A 77 5.69 13.99 1.55
C LEU A 77 4.91 12.90 2.28
N ASP A 78 3.97 13.33 3.12
CA ASP A 78 2.93 12.48 3.67
C ASP A 78 1.59 12.88 3.03
N LEU A 79 0.93 11.92 2.39
CA LEU A 79 -0.34 12.12 1.69
C LEU A 79 -1.51 11.50 2.49
N PHE A 80 -2.50 12.31 2.82
CA PHE A 80 -3.73 11.90 3.50
C PHE A 80 -4.93 12.20 2.61
N VAL A 81 -5.66 11.18 2.19
CA VAL A 81 -6.84 11.29 1.33
C VAL A 81 -8.05 10.76 2.07
N ILE A 82 -9.01 11.64 2.36
CA ILE A 82 -10.25 11.32 3.07
C ILE A 82 -11.40 11.69 2.14
N CYS A 83 -12.22 10.71 1.77
CA CYS A 83 -13.37 10.92 0.90
C CYS A 83 -14.70 10.79 1.68
N ASP A 84 -15.79 11.28 1.10
CA ASP A 84 -17.16 10.98 1.53
C ASP A 84 -17.79 9.90 0.64
N ASN A 85 -17.12 8.74 0.54
CA ASN A 85 -17.40 7.66 -0.43
C ASN A 85 -17.26 8.07 -1.91
N ASP A 86 -16.51 9.13 -2.19
CA ASP A 86 -16.18 9.54 -3.55
C ASP A 86 -15.10 8.68 -4.20
N GLN A 87 -15.04 8.76 -5.54
CA GLN A 87 -14.11 8.01 -6.37
C GLN A 87 -12.76 8.72 -6.53
N ILE A 88 -11.69 7.95 -6.44
CA ILE A 88 -10.31 8.37 -6.73
C ILE A 88 -9.62 7.33 -7.61
N ARG A 89 -8.66 7.76 -8.44
CA ARG A 89 -7.90 6.88 -9.34
C ARG A 89 -6.50 6.65 -8.80
N PHE A 90 -6.35 5.58 -8.03
CA PHE A 90 -5.14 5.25 -7.29
C PHE A 90 -4.69 3.84 -7.68
N PRO A 91 -3.81 3.72 -8.69
CA PRO A 91 -3.26 2.43 -9.08
C PRO A 91 -2.31 1.91 -8.00
N TRP A 92 -2.45 0.62 -7.68
CA TRP A 92 -1.45 -0.09 -6.91
C TRP A 92 -0.19 -0.26 -7.77
N PRO A 93 1.01 -0.03 -7.21
CA PRO A 93 1.37 -0.05 -5.79
C PRO A 93 1.57 1.32 -5.12
N PHE A 94 0.91 2.36 -5.61
CA PHE A 94 1.02 3.73 -5.09
C PHE A 94 2.45 4.30 -5.10
N ARG A 95 3.34 3.82 -5.98
CA ARG A 95 4.70 4.35 -6.06
C ARG A 95 4.72 5.79 -6.53
N ALA A 96 5.36 6.65 -5.76
CA ALA A 96 5.74 8.00 -6.12
C ALA A 96 7.07 8.33 -5.42
N ASP A 97 7.94 9.09 -6.10
CA ASP A 97 9.19 9.54 -5.47
C ASP A 97 8.85 10.46 -4.28
N LYS A 98 9.70 10.45 -3.24
CA LYS A 98 9.55 11.28 -2.02
C LYS A 98 8.28 11.06 -1.19
N LEU A 99 7.43 10.09 -1.55
CA LEU A 99 6.22 9.75 -0.81
C LEU A 99 6.55 8.83 0.37
N ASN A 100 6.59 9.39 1.57
CA ASN A 100 6.93 8.69 2.79
C ASN A 100 5.72 8.00 3.46
N ARG A 101 4.54 8.62 3.40
CA ARG A 101 3.30 8.05 3.96
C ARG A 101 2.14 8.23 3.00
N ILE A 102 1.28 7.22 2.94
CA ILE A 102 -0.03 7.34 2.32
C ILE A 102 -1.11 6.83 3.27
N TYR A 103 -2.12 7.66 3.49
CA TYR A 103 -3.32 7.33 4.25
C TYR A 103 -4.55 7.56 3.37
N ILE A 104 -5.37 6.54 3.15
CA ILE A 104 -6.61 6.64 2.36
C ILE A 104 -7.77 6.17 3.22
N LYS A 105 -8.83 6.97 3.35
CA LYS A 105 -10.00 6.64 4.16
C LYS A 105 -11.32 6.99 3.52
N ASN A 106 -12.29 6.08 3.66
CA ASN A 106 -13.68 6.28 3.22
C ASN A 106 -13.82 6.58 1.72
N CYS A 107 -12.92 6.03 0.89
CA CYS A 107 -12.88 6.29 -0.55
C CYS A 107 -13.30 5.06 -1.38
N ILE A 108 -13.66 5.31 -2.64
CA ILE A 108 -13.79 4.29 -3.67
C ILE A 108 -12.57 4.40 -4.59
N ILE A 109 -11.70 3.39 -4.61
CA ILE A 109 -10.53 3.37 -5.49
C ILE A 109 -10.90 2.70 -6.81
N LYS A 110 -10.63 3.39 -7.91
CA LYS A 110 -10.67 2.88 -9.29
C LYS A 110 -9.27 2.75 -9.87
N ASP A 111 -9.19 2.06 -11.01
CA ASP A 111 -7.98 1.89 -11.82
C ASP A 111 -6.84 1.18 -11.05
N TYR A 112 -7.19 0.39 -10.02
CA TYR A 112 -6.24 -0.25 -9.10
C TYR A 112 -5.22 -1.13 -9.80
N LEU A 113 -5.63 -1.80 -10.90
CA LEU A 113 -4.82 -2.76 -11.65
C LEU A 113 -4.04 -2.15 -12.82
N THR A 114 -4.30 -0.89 -13.18
CA THR A 114 -3.80 -0.29 -14.43
C THR A 114 -2.27 -0.24 -14.55
N GLU A 115 -1.54 -0.40 -13.45
CA GLU A 115 -0.08 -0.35 -13.41
C GLU A 115 0.61 -1.70 -13.18
N PHE A 116 -0.14 -2.80 -13.11
CA PHE A 116 0.37 -4.13 -12.75
C PHE A 116 1.48 -4.66 -13.68
N LYS A 117 1.46 -4.22 -14.95
CA LYS A 117 2.43 -4.60 -15.99
C LYS A 117 3.36 -3.46 -16.40
N ASN A 118 3.25 -2.29 -15.77
CA ASN A 118 4.03 -1.12 -16.16
C ASN A 118 5.43 -1.14 -15.50
N SER A 119 6.43 -1.62 -16.23
CA SER A 119 7.81 -1.71 -15.74
C SER A 119 8.46 -0.36 -15.41
N LEU A 120 7.91 0.76 -15.91
CA LEU A 120 8.39 2.09 -15.52
C LEU A 120 8.15 2.35 -14.03
N ILE A 121 7.13 1.74 -13.43
CA ILE A 121 6.82 1.86 -12.01
C ILE A 121 7.92 1.24 -11.14
N ASP A 122 8.58 0.17 -11.61
CA ASP A 122 9.71 -0.46 -10.89
C ASP A 122 10.93 0.47 -10.82
N SER A 123 11.04 1.46 -11.71
CA SER A 123 12.13 2.44 -11.66
C SER A 123 11.91 3.56 -10.64
N ILE A 124 10.69 3.68 -10.09
CA ILE A 124 10.35 4.70 -9.10
C ILE A 124 10.84 4.26 -7.71
N PRO A 125 11.63 5.08 -7.00
CA PRO A 125 12.14 4.73 -5.68
C PRO A 125 11.06 4.29 -4.69
N ASP A 126 11.34 3.22 -3.95
CA ASP A 126 10.47 2.76 -2.86
C ASP A 126 10.66 3.61 -1.61
N THR A 127 9.93 4.71 -1.51
CA THR A 127 10.06 5.67 -0.40
C THR A 127 8.98 5.50 0.67
N ILE A 128 7.94 4.70 0.40
CA ILE A 128 6.81 4.53 1.32
C ILE A 128 7.26 3.77 2.57
N LYS A 129 7.10 4.43 3.71
CA LYS A 129 7.34 3.89 5.05
C LYS A 129 6.06 3.48 5.76
N TYR A 130 4.96 4.16 5.47
CA TYR A 130 3.68 3.94 6.12
C TYR A 130 2.55 3.93 5.08
N LEU A 131 1.92 2.76 4.89
CA LEU A 131 0.75 2.59 4.05
C LEU A 131 -0.44 2.25 4.93
N GLN A 132 -1.50 3.05 4.87
CA GLN A 132 -2.72 2.79 5.63
C GLN A 132 -3.98 3.09 4.80
N ILE A 133 -4.81 2.07 4.63
CA ILE A 133 -6.06 2.12 3.86
C ILE A 133 -7.20 1.71 4.79
N GLU A 134 -8.23 2.54 4.95
CA GLU A 134 -9.32 2.29 5.90
C GLU A 134 -10.70 2.54 5.31
N ASN A 135 -11.60 1.56 5.46
CA ASN A 135 -12.98 1.64 5.01
C ASN A 135 -13.06 2.07 3.53
N VAL A 136 -12.25 1.43 2.69
CA VAL A 136 -12.16 1.71 1.25
C VAL A 136 -12.86 0.61 0.45
N THR A 137 -13.45 0.99 -0.67
CA THR A 137 -13.96 0.03 -1.66
C THR A 137 -13.06 0.08 -2.89
N ILE A 138 -12.44 -1.02 -3.27
CA ILE A 138 -11.63 -1.13 -4.48
C ILE A 138 -12.51 -1.72 -5.57
N ILE A 139 -12.59 -1.02 -6.70
CA ILE A 139 -13.30 -1.47 -7.89
C ILE A 139 -12.28 -2.07 -8.86
N TYR A 140 -12.44 -3.36 -9.15
CA TYR A 140 -11.68 -4.13 -10.12
C TYR A 140 -12.45 -4.20 -11.43
N ASN A 141 -11.85 -3.70 -12.51
CA ASN A 141 -12.37 -3.98 -13.84
C ASN A 141 -12.01 -5.43 -14.24
N VAL A 142 -13.01 -6.25 -14.56
CA VAL A 142 -12.80 -7.68 -14.90
C VAL A 142 -11.90 -7.87 -16.11
N ARG A 143 -11.99 -6.98 -17.12
CA ARG A 143 -11.11 -7.05 -18.29
C ARG A 143 -9.68 -6.70 -17.91
N GLU A 144 -9.45 -5.64 -17.13
CA GLU A 144 -8.10 -5.32 -16.64
C GLU A 144 -7.51 -6.44 -15.78
N LEU A 145 -8.34 -7.13 -15.00
CA LEU A 145 -7.94 -8.30 -14.22
C LEU A 145 -7.52 -9.46 -15.14
N TYR A 146 -8.33 -9.77 -16.16
CA TYR A 146 -7.98 -10.77 -17.16
C TYR A 146 -6.70 -10.41 -17.92
N ASP A 147 -6.59 -9.17 -18.38
CA ASP A 147 -5.41 -8.67 -19.09
C ASP A 147 -4.17 -8.70 -18.20
N SER A 148 -4.30 -8.42 -16.91
CA SER A 148 -3.19 -8.46 -15.94
C SER A 148 -2.73 -9.88 -15.62
N LEU A 149 -3.65 -10.85 -15.64
CA LEU A 149 -3.41 -12.22 -15.16
C LEU A 149 -3.27 -13.25 -16.28
N SER A 150 -3.66 -12.92 -17.50
CA SER A 150 -3.49 -13.79 -18.66
C SER A 150 -1.99 -14.01 -18.94
N LYS A 151 -1.63 -15.29 -19.13
CA LYS A 151 -0.25 -15.79 -19.36
C LYS A 151 0.39 -15.25 -20.64
N ALA A 152 -0.37 -14.54 -21.48
CA ALA A 152 -0.03 -14.37 -22.87
C ALA A 152 1.17 -13.46 -23.15
N ASN A 153 1.63 -12.53 -22.27
CA ASN A 153 2.80 -11.70 -22.63
C ASN A 153 3.62 -10.95 -21.54
N SER A 154 3.40 -11.09 -20.22
CA SER A 154 4.38 -10.61 -19.21
C SER A 154 3.99 -11.03 -17.80
N SER A 155 4.98 -11.46 -17.01
CA SER A 155 4.84 -11.56 -15.54
C SER A 155 4.57 -10.18 -14.94
N LEU A 156 3.84 -10.10 -13.83
CA LEU A 156 3.65 -8.86 -13.09
C LEU A 156 5.00 -8.22 -12.74
N THR A 157 4.99 -6.90 -12.63
CA THR A 157 6.17 -6.18 -12.12
C THR A 157 6.41 -6.57 -10.67
N LYS A 158 7.68 -6.51 -10.22
CA LYS A 158 7.99 -6.88 -8.83
C LYS A 158 7.23 -5.97 -7.87
N THR A 159 7.13 -4.69 -8.21
CA THR A 159 6.45 -3.70 -7.38
C THR A 159 4.94 -3.93 -7.34
N ALA A 160 4.31 -4.41 -8.42
CA ALA A 160 2.90 -4.79 -8.38
C ALA A 160 2.66 -6.02 -7.48
N GLU A 161 3.59 -6.97 -7.44
CA GLU A 161 3.49 -8.16 -6.57
C GLU A 161 3.76 -7.82 -5.10
N CYS A 162 4.81 -7.04 -4.82
CA CYS A 162 5.33 -6.81 -3.47
C CYS A 162 4.92 -5.48 -2.84
N GLY A 163 4.38 -4.52 -3.59
CA GLY A 163 4.04 -3.21 -3.04
C GLY A 163 5.25 -2.45 -2.44
N PRO A 164 5.08 -1.81 -1.27
CA PRO A 164 6.15 -1.08 -0.59
C PRO A 164 6.97 -2.00 0.32
N GLU A 165 8.01 -2.63 -0.24
CA GLU A 165 8.97 -3.49 0.49
C GLU A 165 9.74 -2.74 1.59
N ASN A 166 9.92 -1.43 1.42
CA ASN A 166 10.60 -0.57 2.39
C ASN A 166 9.73 -0.08 3.56
N ALA A 167 8.47 -0.51 3.64
CA ALA A 167 7.52 -0.08 4.66
C ALA A 167 7.88 -0.57 6.07
N TYR A 168 7.63 0.26 7.08
CA TYR A 168 7.57 -0.13 8.48
C TYR A 168 6.17 -0.60 8.88
N SER A 169 5.14 -0.08 8.20
CA SER A 169 3.75 -0.38 8.50
C SER A 169 2.92 -0.46 7.22
N ILE A 170 2.19 -1.57 7.09
CA ILE A 170 1.18 -1.79 6.06
C ILE A 170 -0.12 -2.17 6.77
N ILE A 171 -1.12 -1.32 6.65
CA ILE A 171 -2.42 -1.46 7.30
C ILE A 171 -3.51 -1.35 6.25
N GLN A 172 -4.37 -2.35 6.15
CA GLN A 172 -5.64 -2.28 5.42
C GLN A 172 -6.76 -2.72 6.36
N ARG A 173 -7.73 -1.83 6.59
CA ARG A 173 -8.84 -2.08 7.51
C ARG A 173 -10.17 -1.93 6.80
N ARG A 174 -11.04 -2.93 6.89
CA ARG A 174 -12.40 -2.90 6.34
C ARG A 174 -12.41 -2.54 4.85
N THR A 175 -11.40 -3.00 4.11
CA THR A 175 -11.35 -2.86 2.66
C THR A 175 -12.29 -3.89 2.02
N ARG A 176 -13.00 -3.46 0.97
CA ARG A 176 -13.92 -4.31 0.20
C ARG A 176 -13.56 -4.29 -1.27
N ASP A 177 -13.68 -5.43 -1.90
CA ASP A 177 -13.42 -5.60 -3.33
C ASP A 177 -14.74 -5.77 -4.07
N ILE A 178 -14.92 -4.99 -5.14
CA ILE A 178 -16.07 -5.07 -6.04
C ILE A 178 -15.53 -5.26 -7.45
N PHE A 179 -16.12 -6.17 -8.21
CA PHE A 179 -15.77 -6.40 -9.61
C PHE A 179 -16.82 -5.73 -10.50
N GLU A 180 -16.37 -4.78 -11.33
CA GLU A 180 -17.21 -4.11 -12.32
C GLU A 180 -17.38 -5.00 -13.57
N ASP A 181 -18.47 -4.82 -14.31
CA ASP A 181 -18.75 -5.48 -15.59
C ASP A 181 -19.02 -7.01 -15.59
N ILE A 182 -19.26 -7.65 -14.43
CA ILE A 182 -19.57 -9.11 -14.39
C ILE A 182 -20.86 -9.47 -15.15
N HIS A 183 -21.79 -8.51 -15.33
CA HIS A 183 -23.08 -8.75 -15.96
C HIS A 183 -23.02 -8.86 -17.49
N ASN A 184 -21.89 -8.54 -18.12
CA ASN A 184 -21.70 -8.77 -19.54
C ASN A 184 -21.22 -10.21 -19.78
N ALA A 185 -21.95 -10.97 -20.61
CA ALA A 185 -21.69 -12.39 -20.85
C ALA A 185 -20.25 -12.69 -21.32
N SER A 186 -19.64 -11.81 -22.13
CA SER A 186 -18.24 -11.99 -22.54
C SER A 186 -17.26 -11.76 -21.39
N HIS A 187 -17.52 -10.78 -20.53
CA HIS A 187 -16.71 -10.49 -19.34
C HIS A 187 -16.87 -11.57 -18.27
N PHE A 188 -18.04 -12.20 -18.20
CA PHE A 188 -18.26 -13.38 -17.37
C PHE A 188 -17.40 -14.57 -17.86
N THR A 189 -17.35 -14.82 -19.17
CA THR A 189 -16.44 -15.85 -19.71
C THR A 189 -14.97 -15.52 -19.42
N ASP A 190 -14.56 -14.27 -19.57
CA ASP A 190 -13.20 -13.82 -19.20
C ASP A 190 -12.94 -14.06 -17.70
N PHE A 191 -13.87 -13.70 -16.82
CA PHE A 191 -13.77 -13.95 -15.38
C PHE A 191 -13.69 -15.45 -15.04
N PHE A 192 -14.48 -16.30 -15.71
CA PHE A 192 -14.39 -17.75 -15.54
C PHE A 192 -13.06 -18.31 -16.05
N ASN A 193 -12.54 -17.80 -17.15
CA ASN A 193 -11.21 -18.15 -17.67
C ASN A 193 -10.10 -17.70 -16.71
N VAL A 194 -10.21 -16.50 -16.13
CA VAL A 194 -9.37 -16.05 -15.02
C VAL A 194 -9.41 -17.11 -13.90
N LEU A 195 -10.59 -17.45 -13.39
CA LEU A 195 -10.74 -18.40 -12.28
C LEU A 195 -10.22 -19.82 -12.58
N THR A 196 -10.34 -20.32 -13.81
CA THR A 196 -9.84 -21.65 -14.20
C THR A 196 -8.33 -21.66 -14.41
N ASP A 197 -7.76 -20.64 -15.06
CA ASP A 197 -6.30 -20.47 -15.16
C ASP A 197 -5.64 -20.09 -13.81
N HIS A 198 -6.40 -19.52 -12.87
CA HIS A 198 -5.95 -19.06 -11.55
C HIS A 198 -5.45 -20.18 -10.63
N SER A 199 -5.95 -21.39 -10.78
CA SER A 199 -5.45 -22.57 -10.03
C SER A 199 -3.94 -22.80 -10.26
N HIS A 200 -3.42 -22.34 -11.41
CA HIS A 200 -2.00 -22.39 -11.73
C HIS A 200 -1.26 -21.07 -11.43
N TYR A 201 -1.90 -19.91 -11.51
CA TYR A 201 -1.22 -18.62 -11.39
C TYR A 201 -0.66 -18.34 -9.98
N PHE A 202 -1.42 -18.67 -8.93
CA PHE A 202 -0.94 -18.52 -7.54
C PHE A 202 0.14 -19.55 -7.17
N ASN A 203 0.23 -20.66 -7.89
CA ASN A 203 1.35 -21.61 -7.79
C ASN A 203 2.62 -21.13 -8.52
N ILE A 204 2.57 -20.03 -9.27
CA ILE A 204 3.67 -19.53 -10.13
C ILE A 204 4.28 -18.22 -9.59
N GLN A 205 3.76 -17.62 -8.51
CA GLN A 205 4.44 -16.49 -7.86
C GLN A 205 5.74 -16.95 -7.19
N LYS A 206 6.83 -16.91 -7.96
CA LYS A 206 8.19 -17.33 -7.59
C LYS A 206 8.99 -16.24 -6.87
N ARG A 207 8.45 -15.02 -6.73
CA ARG A 207 9.21 -13.89 -6.19
C ARG A 207 8.97 -13.76 -4.70
N THR A 208 10.05 -13.90 -3.95
CA THR A 208 10.13 -13.53 -2.53
C THR A 208 10.10 -12.01 -2.41
N CYS A 209 9.15 -11.47 -1.66
CA CYS A 209 9.15 -10.06 -1.26
C CYS A 209 9.95 -9.87 0.02
N MET A 210 10.81 -8.86 0.08
CA MET A 210 11.71 -8.61 1.21
C MET A 210 11.28 -7.38 2.00
N TYR A 211 10.53 -7.59 3.08
CA TYR A 211 10.04 -6.55 3.96
C TYR A 211 10.96 -6.36 5.17
N ASN A 212 12.21 -5.98 4.90
CA ASN A 212 13.27 -5.90 5.92
C ASN A 212 12.96 -4.94 7.07
N ASN A 213 12.07 -3.96 6.89
CA ASN A 213 11.74 -2.96 7.92
C ASN A 213 10.35 -3.14 8.54
N LEU A 214 9.56 -4.08 8.04
CA LEU A 214 8.14 -4.18 8.38
C LEU A 214 7.98 -4.64 9.83
N GLU A 215 7.36 -3.78 10.64
CA GLU A 215 7.04 -4.05 12.04
C GLU A 215 5.54 -4.29 12.24
N VAL A 216 4.69 -3.69 11.41
CA VAL A 216 3.23 -3.80 11.52
C VAL A 216 2.64 -4.24 10.19
N PHE A 217 1.95 -5.38 10.20
CA PHE A 217 1.17 -5.84 9.08
C PHE A 217 -0.26 -6.16 9.52
N GLU A 218 -1.23 -5.46 8.96
CA GLU A 218 -2.63 -5.59 9.31
C GLU A 218 -3.51 -5.63 8.07
N LEU A 219 -4.40 -6.62 7.99
CA LEU A 219 -5.44 -6.75 6.97
C LEU A 219 -6.79 -7.02 7.65
N SER A 220 -7.23 -6.23 8.63
CA SER A 220 -8.42 -6.52 9.45
C SER A 220 -9.75 -6.14 8.77
N GLY A 221 -10.83 -6.88 9.05
CA GLY A 221 -12.19 -6.61 8.56
C GLY A 221 -12.39 -6.73 7.03
N MET A 222 -11.47 -7.35 6.31
CA MET A 222 -11.55 -7.62 4.87
C MET A 222 -12.39 -8.87 4.60
N LYS A 223 -13.58 -8.71 4.01
CA LYS A 223 -14.53 -9.82 3.81
C LYS A 223 -14.14 -10.83 2.72
N ASN A 224 -13.30 -10.41 1.76
CA ASN A 224 -12.91 -11.20 0.59
C ASN A 224 -11.41 -11.54 0.60
N LEU A 225 -10.77 -11.54 1.78
CA LEU A 225 -9.34 -11.80 1.88
C LEU A 225 -9.01 -13.21 1.37
N GLU A 226 -8.13 -13.29 0.39
CA GLU A 226 -7.74 -14.56 -0.21
C GLU A 226 -6.99 -15.42 0.83
N LYS A 227 -7.28 -16.73 0.86
CA LYS A 227 -6.57 -17.66 1.77
C LYS A 227 -5.06 -17.65 1.55
N SER A 228 -4.61 -17.40 0.32
CA SER A 228 -3.18 -17.34 -0.03
C SER A 228 -2.49 -16.08 0.49
N SER A 229 -3.22 -15.03 0.87
CA SER A 229 -2.63 -13.80 1.41
C SER A 229 -1.87 -14.05 2.73
N ILE A 230 -2.36 -14.99 3.55
CA ILE A 230 -1.61 -15.44 4.74
C ILE A 230 -0.38 -16.24 4.33
N ASP A 231 -0.51 -17.11 3.33
CA ASP A 231 0.58 -17.98 2.90
C ASP A 231 1.78 -17.18 2.43
N LYS A 232 1.55 -16.09 1.69
CA LYS A 232 2.64 -15.25 1.21
C LYS A 232 3.46 -14.67 2.36
N ILE A 233 2.80 -14.10 3.34
CA ILE A 233 3.49 -13.43 4.46
C ILE A 233 4.14 -14.45 5.40
N VAL A 234 3.47 -15.58 5.63
CA VAL A 234 3.96 -16.62 6.55
C VAL A 234 5.10 -17.43 5.92
N TYR A 235 5.05 -17.72 4.63
CA TYR A 235 5.96 -18.68 4.00
C TYR A 235 6.88 -18.11 2.93
N THR A 236 6.43 -17.16 2.13
CA THR A 236 7.23 -16.68 0.99
C THR A 236 8.01 -15.43 1.30
N ASP A 237 7.45 -14.52 2.10
CA ASP A 237 7.97 -13.18 2.28
C ASP A 237 8.82 -13.06 3.54
N ILE A 238 9.92 -12.33 3.46
CA ILE A 238 10.87 -12.15 4.57
C ILE A 238 10.46 -10.90 5.36
N ALA A 239 10.03 -11.09 6.61
CA ALA A 239 9.58 -10.02 7.50
C ALA A 239 10.08 -10.28 8.94
N ASP A 240 11.38 -10.45 9.11
CA ASP A 240 12.00 -10.83 10.40
C ASP A 240 11.79 -9.79 11.52
N ASN A 241 11.43 -8.55 11.14
CA ASN A 241 11.16 -7.44 12.03
C ASN A 241 9.71 -7.28 12.46
N LEU A 242 8.83 -8.16 11.98
CA LEU A 242 7.40 -8.09 12.24
C LEU A 242 7.10 -8.26 13.73
N LYS A 243 6.46 -7.24 14.32
CA LYS A 243 6.02 -7.18 15.72
C LYS A 243 4.52 -7.39 15.86
N ILE A 244 3.74 -6.85 14.93
CA ILE A 244 2.28 -6.85 14.96
C ILE A 244 1.75 -7.49 13.69
N LEU A 245 0.95 -8.55 13.86
CA LEU A 245 0.24 -9.21 12.78
C LEU A 245 -1.24 -9.33 13.11
N ASN A 246 -2.09 -8.64 12.36
CA ASN A 246 -3.52 -8.57 12.62
C ASN A 246 -4.35 -8.93 11.39
N PHE A 247 -5.13 -10.00 11.52
CA PHE A 247 -6.08 -10.52 10.54
C PHE A 247 -7.47 -10.70 11.14
N SER A 248 -7.84 -9.90 12.14
CA SER A 248 -9.15 -9.97 12.79
C SER A 248 -10.32 -9.70 11.82
N GLY A 249 -11.45 -10.38 12.02
CA GLY A 249 -12.70 -10.07 11.31
C GLY A 249 -12.72 -10.37 9.80
N ASN A 250 -11.87 -11.28 9.32
CA ASN A 250 -11.73 -11.60 7.89
C ASN A 250 -12.42 -12.91 7.45
N GLY A 251 -12.97 -13.66 8.39
CA GLY A 251 -13.52 -15.00 8.13
C GLY A 251 -12.47 -16.08 7.83
N ILE A 252 -11.21 -15.86 8.21
CA ILE A 252 -10.13 -16.84 8.01
C ILE A 252 -10.08 -17.81 9.20
N TYR A 253 -10.72 -18.96 9.05
CA TYR A 253 -10.69 -20.03 10.05
C TYR A 253 -9.82 -21.23 9.64
N ASN A 254 -9.71 -21.54 8.35
CA ASN A 254 -9.03 -22.77 7.88
C ASN A 254 -7.51 -22.64 7.66
N SER A 255 -6.93 -21.44 7.72
CA SER A 255 -5.49 -21.23 7.47
C SER A 255 -4.62 -21.26 8.73
N LEU A 256 -5.19 -21.43 9.92
CA LEU A 256 -4.43 -21.31 11.18
C LEU A 256 -3.39 -22.41 11.40
N HIS A 257 -3.61 -23.60 10.83
CA HIS A 257 -2.60 -24.68 10.86
C HIS A 257 -1.28 -24.24 10.23
N LYS A 258 -1.33 -23.25 9.32
CA LYS A 258 -0.15 -22.70 8.65
C LYS A 258 0.70 -21.81 9.56
N LEU A 259 0.13 -21.33 10.66
CA LEU A 259 0.86 -20.58 11.67
C LEU A 259 1.63 -21.51 12.63
N GLN A 260 1.64 -22.83 12.40
CA GLN A 260 2.47 -23.72 13.20
C GLN A 260 3.94 -23.31 13.08
N GLY A 261 4.55 -22.93 14.20
CA GLY A 261 5.94 -22.43 14.22
C GLY A 261 6.10 -20.96 13.83
N TRP A 262 5.04 -20.14 13.83
CA TRP A 262 5.12 -18.71 13.50
C TRP A 262 6.21 -17.95 14.27
N ARG A 263 6.52 -18.34 15.51
CA ARG A 263 7.61 -17.75 16.31
C ARG A 263 9.00 -17.98 15.74
N LEU A 264 9.21 -19.09 15.01
CA LEU A 264 10.47 -19.35 14.31
C LEU A 264 10.61 -18.43 13.09
N ARG A 265 9.47 -18.08 12.48
CA ARG A 265 9.44 -17.19 11.32
C ARG A 265 9.51 -15.72 11.69
N PHE A 266 8.80 -15.33 12.75
CA PHE A 266 8.68 -13.96 13.22
C PHE A 266 9.23 -13.86 14.65
N PRO A 267 10.57 -13.86 14.83
CA PRO A 267 11.18 -13.91 16.15
C PRO A 267 10.90 -12.68 17.01
N ARG A 268 10.55 -11.55 16.37
CA ARG A 268 10.25 -10.27 17.02
C ARG A 268 8.76 -10.01 17.25
N MET A 269 7.90 -10.97 16.93
CA MET A 269 6.45 -10.79 17.03
C MET A 269 6.00 -10.69 18.50
N GLU A 270 5.19 -9.66 18.76
CA GLU A 270 4.65 -9.25 20.06
C GLU A 270 3.13 -9.38 20.12
N TYR A 271 2.45 -9.13 18.98
CA TYR A 271 0.99 -9.15 18.88
C TYR A 271 0.53 -9.94 17.66
N LEU A 272 -0.33 -10.93 17.89
CA LEU A 272 -0.92 -11.78 16.87
C LEU A 272 -2.43 -11.84 17.07
N ASP A 273 -3.20 -11.31 16.12
CA ASP A 273 -4.65 -11.18 16.24
C ASP A 273 -5.39 -11.82 15.08
N PHE A 274 -6.19 -12.84 15.43
CA PHE A 274 -7.11 -13.52 14.55
C PHE A 274 -8.53 -13.55 15.14
N SER A 275 -8.86 -12.61 16.03
CA SER A 275 -10.21 -12.47 16.60
C SER A 275 -11.27 -12.31 15.50
N ASP A 276 -12.53 -12.60 15.83
CA ASP A 276 -13.67 -12.44 14.92
C ASP A 276 -13.59 -13.20 13.58
N ASN A 277 -12.81 -14.29 13.52
CA ASN A 277 -12.70 -15.17 12.35
C ASN A 277 -13.51 -16.48 12.46
N ASN A 278 -14.45 -16.58 13.42
CA ASN A 278 -15.21 -17.82 13.69
C ASN A 278 -14.33 -19.05 13.99
N ILE A 279 -13.18 -18.83 14.65
CA ILE A 279 -12.24 -19.89 15.02
C ILE A 279 -12.84 -20.69 16.18
N LYS A 280 -13.25 -21.93 15.91
CA LYS A 280 -13.89 -22.80 16.91
C LYS A 280 -12.89 -23.56 17.79
N SER A 281 -11.68 -23.78 17.31
CA SER A 281 -10.62 -24.46 18.05
C SER A 281 -9.24 -24.07 17.50
N LEU A 282 -8.21 -24.20 18.35
CA LEU A 282 -6.80 -24.04 17.99
C LEU A 282 -6.03 -25.35 18.21
N PRO A 283 -6.31 -26.43 17.46
CA PRO A 283 -5.77 -27.74 17.81
C PRO A 283 -4.26 -27.86 17.61
N PHE A 284 -3.63 -26.90 16.92
CA PHE A 284 -2.30 -27.05 16.33
C PHE A 284 -1.26 -25.98 16.75
N ILE A 285 -1.64 -24.97 17.55
CA ILE A 285 -0.68 -23.97 18.02
C ILE A 285 0.12 -24.56 19.18
N ARG A 286 1.16 -25.33 18.85
CA ARG A 286 2.20 -25.69 19.82
C ARG A 286 3.16 -24.51 19.95
N ASP A 287 3.14 -23.88 21.12
CA ASP A 287 4.16 -22.90 21.50
C ASP A 287 5.40 -23.66 21.99
N TYR A 288 6.48 -23.64 21.20
CA TYR A 288 7.77 -24.20 21.61
C TYR A 288 8.54 -23.28 22.57
N GLY A 289 7.93 -22.17 23.01
CA GLY A 289 8.53 -21.18 23.89
C GLY A 289 9.65 -20.39 23.19
N ARG A 290 10.05 -19.27 23.80
CA ARG A 290 11.39 -18.72 23.53
C ARG A 290 12.36 -19.61 24.29
N HIS A 291 13.10 -20.49 23.61
CA HIS A 291 14.35 -20.96 24.20
C HIS A 291 15.18 -19.71 24.48
N LYS A 292 15.35 -19.37 25.77
CA LYS A 292 16.38 -18.41 26.18
C LYS A 292 17.68 -18.94 25.57
N ARG A 293 18.21 -18.24 24.58
CA ARG A 293 19.64 -18.33 24.30
C ARG A 293 20.27 -17.52 25.42
N ASP A 294 20.77 -18.24 26.41
CA ASP A 294 21.74 -17.73 27.37
C ASP A 294 22.98 -17.19 26.64
#